data_AF-A0A2K3YGF3-F1
#
_entry.id   AF-A0A2K3YGF3-F1
#
_cell.length_a   1.000
_cell.length_b   1.000
_cell.length_c   1.000
_cell.angle_alpha   90.00
_cell.angle_beta   90.00
_cell.angle_gamma   90.00
#
_symmetry.space_group_name_H-M   'P 1'
#
loop_
_entity.id
_entity.type
_entity.pdbx_description
1 polymer ?
#
loop_
_entity_poly.entity_id
_entity_poly.type
_entity_poly.pdbx_seq_one_letter_code
_entity_poly.pdbx_strand_id
1 'polypeptide(L)'
;MTLSIATIGSFITNDNFNNTFNPYYQQFFEVIPWDKQVPITNHKVRKIFFKRLKDMQPQYLLLDFSLDIIYGWLLSHKKRILFKNISNKKQAWKKHQNFDNYFEVWKKSVQQLQEFLTRDVPNCRILLVQSHFANTFTDGNSIIHYCKQNNLSTLDIKKMNQQWDTLNTYFMNTHDVTLLDLTKNNYVLDKTEMTTETDFHLEKQFYNHFLNKLISLTHQIPIINEQDRTTTQRIYLNESFEILKTKQVDVVINSKDNILKIARAGRKSNSQTYQLYKKLLENDYILYAHENGISKLYQRRYIDEIWKSQNVHKVGDIYYSLEAPKHKEANLAKEDNKLLIIFPSMPMIKHHESPIFTERMFNPVHKHISNYINSNVYIMRIADLNLSYGSHFINTINYSTMEQDITNAIVEVKEKLNFQDKDIILYGPSKGGTGALYYGSKLDLKCLAVDPIIHLGHYNKNDAHFLRGFRKIELSDNINKHLSQGSYHRKYIIASENVAFNFKYSSKIIGDNVIKLNKKDAQTKSHADVS
;
A
#
# COMPACT_ATOMS: atom_id res chain seq x y z
N MET A 1 8.92 11.13 -10.03
CA MET A 1 10.15 11.26 -10.85
C MET A 1 10.93 9.97 -10.72
N THR A 2 11.25 9.32 -11.84
CA THR A 2 12.07 8.11 -11.87
C THR A 2 13.54 8.45 -11.65
N LEU A 3 14.27 7.57 -10.97
CA LEU A 3 15.71 7.71 -10.74
C LEU A 3 16.51 6.94 -11.79
N SER A 4 17.56 7.54 -12.33
CA SER A 4 18.43 6.86 -13.31
C SER A 4 19.39 5.90 -12.61
N ILE A 5 19.43 4.65 -13.08
CA ILE A 5 20.18 3.56 -12.46
C ILE A 5 20.99 2.77 -13.50
N ALA A 6 22.24 2.45 -13.19
CA ALA A 6 23.05 1.49 -13.93
C ALA A 6 23.21 0.20 -13.14
N THR A 7 23.34 -0.93 -13.83
CA THR A 7 23.64 -2.22 -13.24
C THR A 7 24.92 -2.80 -13.82
N ILE A 8 25.70 -3.47 -12.98
CA ILE A 8 26.75 -4.39 -13.42
C ILE A 8 26.80 -5.57 -12.47
N GLY A 9 26.63 -6.76 -13.02
CA GLY A 9 26.42 -7.96 -12.20
C GLY A 9 25.70 -9.06 -12.95
N SER A 10 25.06 -9.97 -12.20
CA SER A 10 24.40 -11.17 -12.72
C SER A 10 22.88 -11.01 -12.88
N PHE A 11 22.23 -12.13 -13.17
CA PHE A 11 20.80 -12.37 -13.05
C PHE A 11 20.21 -11.82 -11.74
N ILE A 12 20.94 -11.92 -10.62
CA ILE A 12 20.51 -11.44 -9.29
C ILE A 12 20.16 -9.94 -9.32
N THR A 13 20.91 -9.15 -10.09
CA THR A 13 20.65 -7.72 -10.24
C THR A 13 19.80 -7.42 -11.47
N ASN A 14 20.09 -8.04 -12.62
CA ASN A 14 19.47 -7.67 -13.89
C ASN A 14 18.01 -8.13 -14.00
N ASP A 15 17.64 -9.27 -13.42
CA ASP A 15 16.27 -9.78 -13.48
C ASP A 15 15.29 -8.87 -12.70
N ASN A 16 15.78 -8.09 -11.73
CA ASN A 16 14.96 -7.10 -11.04
C ASN A 16 14.40 -6.02 -11.95
N PHE A 17 15.03 -5.80 -13.10
CA PHE A 17 14.64 -4.83 -14.12
C PHE A 17 14.01 -5.51 -15.34
N ASN A 18 13.26 -6.59 -15.08
CA ASN A 18 12.46 -7.31 -16.06
C ASN A 18 11.00 -7.36 -15.56
N ASN A 19 10.07 -6.97 -16.43
CA ASN A 19 8.63 -6.88 -16.12
C ASN A 19 8.00 -8.23 -15.73
N THR A 20 8.65 -9.35 -16.06
CA THR A 20 8.22 -10.71 -15.67
C THR A 20 8.37 -10.93 -14.16
N PHE A 21 9.45 -10.41 -13.57
CA PHE A 21 9.72 -10.54 -12.13
C PHE A 21 9.12 -9.36 -11.35
N ASN A 22 9.36 -8.14 -11.84
CA ASN A 22 8.98 -6.90 -11.18
C ASN A 22 8.22 -5.99 -12.17
N PRO A 23 6.90 -6.11 -12.32
CA PRO A 23 6.16 -5.34 -13.32
C PRO A 23 6.12 -3.82 -13.08
N TYR A 24 6.59 -3.35 -11.91
CA TYR A 24 6.49 -1.95 -11.50
C TYR A 24 7.83 -1.22 -11.42
N TYR A 25 8.97 -1.86 -11.74
CA TYR A 25 10.28 -1.20 -11.56
C TYR A 25 10.38 0.12 -12.35
N GLN A 26 9.76 0.18 -13.54
CA GLN A 26 9.77 1.35 -14.43
C GLN A 26 9.04 2.56 -13.84
N GLN A 27 8.20 2.37 -12.83
CA GLN A 27 7.56 3.47 -12.12
C GLN A 27 8.54 4.22 -11.21
N PHE A 28 9.67 3.60 -10.88
CA PHE A 28 10.66 4.11 -9.93
C PHE A 28 12.01 4.37 -10.57
N PHE A 29 12.38 3.59 -11.60
CA PHE A 29 13.73 3.62 -12.16
C PHE A 29 13.75 3.68 -13.68
N GLU A 30 14.64 4.52 -14.20
CA GLU A 30 15.09 4.50 -15.58
C GLU A 30 16.42 3.74 -15.63
N VAL A 31 16.41 2.54 -16.23
CA VAL A 31 17.57 1.65 -16.22
C VAL A 31 18.42 1.90 -17.45
N ILE A 32 19.70 2.26 -17.23
CA ILE A 32 20.68 2.37 -18.31
C ILE A 32 20.85 0.97 -18.90
N PRO A 33 20.54 0.78 -20.20
CA PRO A 33 20.57 -0.56 -20.79
C PRO A 33 21.96 -1.18 -20.69
N TRP A 34 22.06 -2.42 -20.26
CA TRP A 34 23.32 -3.15 -20.22
C TRP A 34 23.05 -4.64 -20.41
N ASP A 35 23.40 -5.14 -21.59
CA ASP A 35 23.10 -6.50 -22.04
C ASP A 35 24.20 -7.51 -21.71
N LYS A 36 25.33 -7.05 -21.15
CA LYS A 36 26.52 -7.88 -20.93
C LYS A 36 26.64 -8.32 -19.49
N GLN A 37 26.34 -9.59 -19.25
CA GLN A 37 26.62 -10.26 -17.98
C GLN A 37 28.07 -10.75 -17.96
N VAL A 38 28.97 -9.96 -17.35
CA VAL A 38 30.39 -10.34 -17.20
C VAL A 38 30.96 -9.87 -15.86
N PRO A 39 31.98 -10.56 -15.34
CA PRO A 39 32.70 -10.12 -14.13
C PRO A 39 33.40 -8.76 -14.33
N ILE A 40 33.57 -7.98 -13.26
CA ILE A 40 34.22 -6.65 -13.32
C ILE A 40 35.67 -6.74 -13.81
N THR A 41 36.31 -7.90 -13.63
CA THR A 41 37.64 -8.23 -14.15
C THR A 41 37.77 -8.22 -15.68
N ASN A 42 36.65 -8.27 -16.43
CA ASN A 42 36.69 -8.25 -17.89
C ASN A 42 37.00 -6.84 -18.43
N HIS A 43 38.29 -6.56 -18.66
CA HIS A 43 38.78 -5.25 -19.07
C HIS A 43 38.12 -4.68 -20.34
N LYS A 44 37.84 -5.50 -21.37
CA LYS A 44 37.23 -5.00 -22.62
C LYS A 44 35.82 -4.50 -22.37
N VAL A 45 35.04 -5.29 -21.63
CA VAL A 45 33.65 -4.95 -21.34
C VAL A 45 33.57 -3.80 -20.33
N ARG A 46 34.46 -3.79 -19.32
CA ARG A 46 34.58 -2.69 -18.36
C ARG A 46 34.84 -1.34 -19.03
N LYS A 47 35.70 -1.26 -20.06
CA LYS A 47 35.92 -0.01 -20.81
C LYS A 47 34.66 0.51 -21.49
N ILE A 48 33.85 -0.38 -22.06
CA ILE A 48 32.57 -0.02 -22.70
C ILE A 48 31.57 0.45 -21.64
N PHE A 49 31.53 -0.25 -20.50
CA PHE A 49 30.67 0.12 -19.37
C PHE A 49 31.02 1.50 -18.82
N PHE A 50 32.31 1.78 -18.60
CA PHE A 50 32.78 3.08 -18.11
C PHE A 50 32.40 4.20 -19.06
N LYS A 51 32.60 4.01 -20.37
CA LYS A 51 32.14 5.00 -21.36
C LYS A 51 30.63 5.27 -21.18
N ARG A 52 29.82 4.22 -21.04
CA ARG A 52 28.37 4.37 -20.88
C ARG A 52 27.98 5.08 -19.59
N LEU A 53 28.62 4.77 -18.46
CA LEU A 53 28.40 5.48 -17.21
C LEU A 53 28.76 6.96 -17.32
N LYS A 54 29.88 7.27 -18.00
CA LYS A 54 30.30 8.65 -18.24
C LYS A 54 29.31 9.41 -19.12
N ASP A 55 28.80 8.77 -20.17
CA ASP A 55 27.88 9.41 -21.11
C ASP A 55 26.49 9.64 -20.48
N MET A 56 26.03 8.71 -19.61
CA MET A 56 24.66 8.71 -19.07
C MET A 56 24.53 9.31 -17.66
N GLN A 57 25.62 9.42 -16.89
CA GLN A 57 25.67 9.99 -15.53
C GLN A 57 24.53 9.48 -14.60
N PRO A 58 24.42 8.16 -14.34
CA PRO A 58 23.37 7.63 -13.47
C PRO A 58 23.49 8.15 -12.03
N GLN A 59 22.35 8.25 -11.36
CA GLN A 59 22.31 8.60 -9.95
C GLN A 59 22.78 7.44 -9.07
N TYR A 60 22.50 6.20 -9.48
CA TYR A 60 22.87 5.00 -8.74
C TYR A 60 23.55 3.95 -9.65
N LEU A 61 24.57 3.29 -9.11
CA LEU A 61 25.18 2.09 -9.67
C LEU A 61 24.90 0.91 -8.75
N LEU A 62 24.17 -0.09 -9.25
CA LEU A 62 24.00 -1.38 -8.58
C LEU A 62 25.11 -2.31 -8.99
N LEU A 63 25.78 -2.86 -7.99
CA LEU A 63 26.93 -3.72 -8.14
C LEU A 63 26.72 -5.02 -7.38
N ASP A 64 26.86 -6.15 -8.06
CA ASP A 64 26.99 -7.46 -7.41
C ASP A 64 28.22 -8.20 -7.96
N PHE A 65 28.83 -9.04 -7.13
CA PHE A 65 30.05 -9.79 -7.47
C PHE A 65 29.79 -11.27 -7.75
N SER A 66 28.54 -11.69 -7.93
CA SER A 66 28.22 -13.11 -8.13
C SER A 66 28.84 -13.66 -9.42
N LEU A 67 28.89 -12.88 -10.51
CA LEU A 67 29.60 -13.28 -11.73
C LEU A 67 31.12 -13.37 -11.53
N ASP A 68 31.70 -12.52 -10.68
CA ASP A 68 33.12 -12.61 -10.34
C ASP A 68 33.42 -13.93 -9.60
N ILE A 69 32.52 -14.37 -8.72
CA ILE A 69 32.62 -15.68 -8.05
C ILE A 69 32.44 -16.83 -9.04
N ILE A 70 31.38 -16.82 -9.86
CA ILE A 70 31.14 -17.87 -10.85
C ILE A 70 32.34 -17.97 -11.81
N TYR A 71 32.84 -16.84 -12.30
CA TYR A 71 33.96 -16.81 -13.22
C TYR A 71 35.27 -17.28 -12.58
N GLY A 72 35.57 -16.80 -11.36
CA GLY A 72 36.72 -17.26 -10.57
C GLY A 72 36.66 -18.76 -10.28
N TRP A 73 35.46 -19.28 -10.00
CA TRP A 73 35.21 -20.71 -9.78
C TRP A 73 35.46 -21.54 -11.05
N LEU A 74 34.89 -21.12 -12.18
CA LEU A 74 35.05 -21.81 -13.46
C LEU A 74 36.52 -21.84 -13.92
N LEU A 75 37.27 -20.75 -13.74
CA LEU A 75 38.70 -20.70 -14.06
C LEU A 75 39.54 -21.66 -13.21
N SER A 76 39.19 -21.82 -11.94
CA SER A 76 39.94 -22.67 -11.00
C SER A 76 39.58 -24.16 -11.10
N HIS A 77 38.37 -24.51 -11.60
CA HIS A 77 37.88 -25.89 -11.55
C HIS A 77 37.52 -26.51 -12.91
N LYS A 78 37.21 -25.72 -13.96
CA LYS A 78 36.93 -26.29 -15.30
C LYS A 78 38.13 -26.20 -16.20
N LYS A 79 38.80 -27.33 -16.49
CA LYS A 79 39.69 -27.46 -17.64
C LYS A 79 38.86 -27.33 -18.94
N ARG A 80 38.94 -26.15 -19.57
CA ARG A 80 39.01 -25.93 -21.04
C ARG A 80 37.76 -25.62 -21.87
N ILE A 81 36.50 -25.61 -21.38
CA ILE A 81 35.36 -25.72 -22.33
C ILE A 81 34.46 -24.47 -22.58
N LEU A 82 34.35 -23.45 -21.73
CA LEU A 82 33.31 -22.41 -21.94
C LEU A 82 33.70 -21.12 -22.69
N PHE A 83 34.96 -20.93 -23.08
CA PHE A 83 35.38 -19.68 -23.76
C PHE A 83 35.70 -19.91 -25.25
N LYS A 84 34.69 -20.27 -26.05
CA LYS A 84 34.87 -20.37 -27.51
C LYS A 84 35.14 -19.00 -28.17
N ASN A 85 34.74 -17.88 -27.56
CA ASN A 85 34.82 -16.54 -28.18
C ASN A 85 35.75 -15.51 -27.50
N ILE A 86 36.70 -15.92 -26.64
CA ILE A 86 37.72 -14.99 -26.13
C ILE A 86 39.03 -15.21 -26.90
N SER A 87 39.38 -14.24 -27.75
CA SER A 87 40.51 -14.30 -28.69
C SER A 87 41.92 -14.35 -28.09
N ASN A 88 42.08 -14.38 -26.76
CA ASN A 88 43.39 -14.47 -26.10
C ASN A 88 43.48 -15.72 -25.20
N LYS A 89 43.64 -16.89 -25.84
CA LYS A 89 43.58 -18.23 -25.22
C LYS A 89 44.79 -18.66 -24.37
N LYS A 90 45.88 -17.89 -24.26
CA LYS A 90 47.11 -18.35 -23.54
C LYS A 90 47.56 -17.52 -22.34
N GLN A 91 47.19 -16.23 -22.23
CA GLN A 91 47.76 -15.35 -21.19
C GLN A 91 46.90 -15.25 -19.91
N ALA A 92 45.57 -15.37 -20.02
CA ALA A 92 44.68 -15.32 -18.86
C ALA A 92 44.75 -16.60 -18.00
N TRP A 93 44.98 -17.76 -18.63
CA TRP A 93 44.93 -19.07 -17.99
C TRP A 93 46.08 -19.37 -17.00
N LYS A 94 47.25 -18.76 -17.17
CA LYS A 94 48.38 -18.98 -16.24
C LYS A 94 48.29 -18.16 -14.94
N LYS A 95 47.43 -17.15 -14.87
CA LYS A 95 47.36 -16.19 -13.75
C LYS A 95 46.26 -16.46 -12.70
N HIS A 96 45.40 -17.46 -12.88
CA HIS A 96 44.20 -17.65 -12.06
C HIS A 96 43.98 -19.12 -11.67
N GLN A 97 44.97 -19.73 -10.99
CA GLN A 97 44.88 -21.15 -10.60
C GLN A 97 44.03 -21.39 -9.34
N ASN A 98 43.78 -20.36 -8.54
CA ASN A 98 42.97 -20.40 -7.32
C ASN A 98 42.33 -19.03 -7.04
N PHE A 99 41.42 -18.98 -6.07
CA PHE A 99 40.68 -17.77 -5.71
C PHE A 99 41.60 -16.62 -5.29
N ASP A 100 42.68 -16.87 -4.54
CA ASP A 100 43.58 -15.81 -4.07
C ASP A 100 44.22 -15.04 -5.24
N ASN A 101 44.69 -15.75 -6.26
CA ASN A 101 45.24 -15.11 -7.47
C ASN A 101 44.17 -14.32 -8.26
N TYR A 102 42.93 -14.83 -8.28
CA TYR A 102 41.82 -14.11 -8.89
C TYR A 102 41.46 -12.85 -8.10
N PHE A 103 41.45 -12.94 -6.77
CA PHE A 103 41.15 -11.84 -5.86
C PHE A 103 42.11 -10.66 -6.06
N GLU A 104 43.40 -10.90 -6.26
CA GLU A 104 44.37 -9.84 -6.54
C GLU A 104 44.12 -9.09 -7.86
N VAL A 105 43.62 -9.79 -8.89
CA VAL A 105 43.23 -9.14 -10.16
C VAL A 105 41.89 -8.42 -10.04
N TRP A 106 40.98 -8.97 -9.23
CA TRP A 106 39.71 -8.34 -8.89
C TRP A 106 39.94 -7.03 -8.12
N LYS A 107 40.82 -7.00 -7.11
CA LYS A 107 41.19 -5.78 -6.36
C LYS A 107 41.62 -4.64 -7.28
N LYS A 108 42.49 -4.93 -8.25
CA LYS A 108 42.93 -3.96 -9.27
C LYS A 108 41.79 -3.46 -10.15
N SER A 109 40.81 -4.32 -10.43
CA SER A 109 39.66 -3.97 -11.26
C SER A 109 38.66 -3.08 -10.53
N VAL A 110 38.41 -3.34 -9.24
CA VAL A 110 37.53 -2.48 -8.42
C VAL A 110 38.18 -1.14 -8.09
N GLN A 111 39.49 -1.10 -7.86
CA GLN A 111 40.22 0.17 -7.71
C GLN A 111 40.07 1.06 -8.96
N GLN A 112 40.19 0.49 -10.16
CA GLN A 112 39.96 1.23 -11.40
C GLN A 112 38.52 1.71 -11.57
N LEU A 113 37.54 0.95 -11.07
CA LEU A 113 36.14 1.38 -11.03
C LEU A 113 35.98 2.59 -10.10
N GLN A 114 36.55 2.54 -8.90
CA GLN A 114 36.50 3.63 -7.94
C GLN A 114 37.13 4.92 -8.50
N GLU A 115 38.35 4.83 -9.00
CA GLU A 115 39.05 5.97 -9.60
C GLU A 115 38.25 6.58 -10.75
N PHE A 116 37.60 5.75 -11.57
CA PHE A 116 36.72 6.19 -12.64
C PHE A 116 35.46 6.88 -12.10
N LEU A 117 34.75 6.27 -11.13
CA LEU A 117 33.54 6.85 -10.56
C LEU A 117 33.83 8.20 -9.90
N THR A 118 34.91 8.31 -9.12
CA THR A 118 35.31 9.57 -8.49
C THR A 118 35.66 10.66 -9.51
N ARG A 119 36.35 10.31 -10.61
CA ARG A 119 36.81 11.29 -11.60
C ARG A 119 35.74 11.68 -12.62
N ASP A 120 35.03 10.69 -13.16
CA ASP A 120 34.20 10.85 -14.35
C ASP A 120 32.69 10.78 -14.06
N VAL A 121 32.28 10.25 -12.90
CA VAL A 121 30.85 10.10 -12.52
C VAL A 121 30.65 10.42 -11.02
N PRO A 122 31.13 11.56 -10.50
CA PRO A 122 31.29 11.81 -9.06
C PRO A 122 29.98 11.83 -8.26
N ASN A 123 28.85 12.04 -8.93
CA ASN A 123 27.52 12.10 -8.29
C ASN A 123 26.82 10.73 -8.23
N CYS A 124 27.42 9.69 -8.81
CA CYS A 124 26.84 8.35 -8.83
C CYS A 124 27.08 7.65 -7.49
N ARG A 125 26.00 7.27 -6.80
CA ARG A 125 26.06 6.52 -5.54
C ARG A 125 26.13 5.02 -5.81
N ILE A 126 26.97 4.32 -5.08
CA ILE A 126 27.13 2.87 -5.24
C ILE A 126 26.20 2.15 -4.26
N LEU A 127 25.37 1.26 -4.80
CA LEU A 127 24.58 0.29 -4.04
C LEU A 127 25.20 -1.09 -4.24
N LEU A 128 25.82 -1.61 -3.20
CA LEU A 128 26.37 -2.97 -3.21
C LEU A 128 25.24 -3.95 -2.88
N VAL A 129 24.96 -4.87 -3.80
CA VAL A 129 24.00 -5.97 -3.59
C VAL A 129 24.71 -7.10 -2.88
N GLN A 130 24.26 -7.38 -1.66
CA GLN A 130 24.73 -8.53 -0.88
C GLN A 130 23.65 -9.61 -0.86
N SER A 131 23.99 -10.77 -1.41
CA SER A 131 23.15 -11.97 -1.45
C SER A 131 24.07 -13.20 -1.45
N HIS A 132 23.47 -14.40 -1.56
CA HIS A 132 24.17 -15.68 -1.58
C HIS A 132 23.58 -16.58 -2.67
N PHE A 133 24.42 -17.47 -3.20
CA PHE A 133 23.95 -18.57 -4.04
C PHE A 133 23.08 -19.51 -3.19
N ALA A 134 21.82 -19.67 -3.59
CA ALA A 134 20.92 -20.64 -2.98
C ALA A 134 21.31 -22.07 -3.39
N ASN A 135 21.10 -23.02 -2.48
CA ASN A 135 21.42 -24.43 -2.70
C ASN A 135 20.18 -25.30 -2.97
N THR A 136 18.98 -24.77 -2.71
CA THR A 136 17.71 -25.51 -2.76
C THR A 136 16.76 -24.89 -3.75
N PHE A 137 15.97 -25.70 -4.44
CA PHE A 137 14.87 -25.28 -5.30
C PHE A 137 13.55 -25.19 -4.53
N THR A 138 12.54 -24.61 -5.16
CA THR A 138 11.16 -24.54 -4.68
C THR A 138 10.52 -25.90 -4.37
N ASP A 139 11.01 -27.00 -4.96
CA ASP A 139 10.54 -28.37 -4.69
C ASP A 139 11.32 -29.10 -3.58
N GLY A 140 12.27 -28.42 -2.93
CA GLY A 140 13.10 -28.95 -1.86
C GLY A 140 14.35 -29.72 -2.31
N ASN A 141 14.51 -30.01 -3.60
CA ASN A 141 15.74 -30.62 -4.11
C ASN A 141 16.91 -29.63 -4.06
N SER A 142 18.14 -30.15 -4.04
CA SER A 142 19.34 -29.31 -4.09
C SER A 142 19.87 -29.11 -5.51
N ILE A 143 20.55 -27.99 -5.76
CA ILE A 143 21.27 -27.74 -7.02
C ILE A 143 22.34 -28.81 -7.27
N ILE A 144 22.99 -29.31 -6.21
CA ILE A 144 23.95 -30.42 -6.31
C ILE A 144 23.27 -31.68 -6.83
N HIS A 145 22.08 -32.01 -6.32
CA HIS A 145 21.32 -33.16 -6.77
C HIS A 145 20.89 -32.99 -8.23
N TYR A 146 20.36 -31.82 -8.59
CA TYR A 146 19.99 -31.51 -9.97
C TYR A 146 21.17 -31.61 -10.94
N CYS A 147 22.34 -31.05 -10.59
CA CYS A 147 23.53 -31.15 -11.43
C CYS A 147 23.95 -32.61 -11.67
N LYS A 148 23.90 -33.46 -10.63
CA LYS A 148 24.21 -34.89 -10.75
C LYS A 148 23.23 -35.61 -11.68
N GLN A 149 21.93 -35.34 -11.54
CA GLN A 149 20.90 -35.95 -12.39
C GLN A 149 21.03 -35.55 -13.87
N ASN A 150 21.49 -34.33 -14.14
CA ASN A 150 21.59 -33.77 -15.49
C ASN A 150 23.01 -33.81 -16.07
N ASN A 151 23.94 -34.56 -15.47
CA ASN A 151 25.35 -34.64 -15.89
C ASN A 151 26.06 -33.27 -15.98
N LEU A 152 25.67 -32.33 -15.13
CA LEU A 152 26.31 -31.02 -14.99
C LEU A 152 27.40 -31.05 -13.92
N SER A 153 28.32 -30.08 -13.98
CA SER A 153 29.37 -29.95 -12.96
C SER A 153 28.76 -29.53 -11.63
N THR A 154 29.16 -30.20 -10.55
CA THR A 154 28.72 -29.80 -9.20
C THR A 154 29.48 -28.56 -8.73
N LEU A 155 28.77 -27.68 -8.04
CA LEU A 155 29.31 -26.47 -7.42
C LEU A 155 29.48 -26.65 -5.90
N ASP A 156 30.46 -25.96 -5.31
CA ASP A 156 30.60 -25.85 -3.86
C ASP A 156 29.99 -24.53 -3.41
N ILE A 157 28.67 -24.55 -3.21
CA ILE A 157 27.87 -23.37 -2.86
C ILE A 157 28.40 -22.70 -1.58
N LYS A 158 28.81 -23.50 -0.58
CA LYS A 158 29.33 -22.99 0.68
C LYS A 158 30.62 -22.20 0.46
N LYS A 159 31.58 -22.78 -0.28
CA LYS A 159 32.86 -22.12 -0.58
C LYS A 159 32.67 -20.90 -1.48
N MET A 160 31.78 -20.96 -2.46
CA MET A 160 31.46 -19.83 -3.32
C MET A 160 30.87 -18.65 -2.53
N ASN A 161 29.96 -18.92 -1.58
CA ASN A 161 29.41 -17.86 -0.72
C ASN A 161 30.48 -17.26 0.21
N GLN A 162 31.37 -18.07 0.80
CA GLN A 162 32.51 -17.54 1.58
C GLN A 162 33.44 -16.62 0.76
N GLN A 163 33.65 -16.97 -0.51
CA GLN A 163 34.42 -16.15 -1.44
C GLN A 163 33.68 -14.86 -1.78
N TRP A 164 32.36 -14.91 -1.97
CA TRP A 164 31.53 -13.72 -2.19
C TRP A 164 31.59 -12.77 -0.99
N ASP A 165 31.44 -13.29 0.23
CA ASP A 165 31.56 -12.51 1.46
C ASP A 165 32.94 -11.82 1.56
N THR A 166 34.00 -12.51 1.13
CA THR A 166 35.35 -11.93 1.05
C THR A 166 35.41 -10.73 0.10
N LEU A 167 34.81 -10.84 -1.10
CA LEU A 167 34.77 -9.73 -2.06
C LEU A 167 33.94 -8.55 -1.51
N ASN A 168 32.74 -8.82 -0.98
CA ASN A 168 31.87 -7.80 -0.41
C ASN A 168 32.55 -7.07 0.75
N THR A 169 33.14 -7.81 1.70
CA THR A 169 33.83 -7.25 2.87
C THR A 169 34.99 -6.36 2.45
N TYR A 170 35.81 -6.80 1.50
CA TYR A 170 36.90 -5.96 0.99
C TYR A 170 36.35 -4.67 0.38
N PHE A 171 35.32 -4.75 -0.47
CA PHE A 171 34.76 -3.60 -1.16
C PHE A 171 34.19 -2.58 -0.17
N MET A 172 33.38 -3.03 0.80
CA MET A 172 32.81 -2.19 1.85
C MET A 172 33.89 -1.52 2.72
N ASN A 173 34.99 -2.20 3.01
CA ASN A 173 36.08 -1.64 3.82
C ASN A 173 36.94 -0.61 3.07
N THR A 174 36.83 -0.55 1.75
CA THR A 174 37.70 0.29 0.90
C THR A 174 36.93 1.37 0.12
N HIS A 175 35.60 1.34 0.15
CA HIS A 175 34.72 2.21 -0.64
C HIS A 175 33.52 2.66 0.17
N ASP A 176 33.09 3.90 -0.03
CA ASP A 176 31.80 4.38 0.48
C ASP A 176 30.66 3.81 -0.35
N VAL A 177 29.84 2.96 0.27
CA VAL A 177 28.76 2.23 -0.40
C VAL A 177 27.54 2.15 0.51
N THR A 178 26.36 2.17 -0.09
CA THR A 178 25.12 1.79 0.60
C THR A 178 24.85 0.32 0.36
N LEU A 179 24.59 -0.43 1.42
CA LEU A 179 24.37 -1.87 1.34
C LEU A 179 22.89 -2.19 1.07
N LEU A 180 22.64 -2.98 0.02
CA LEU A 180 21.37 -3.65 -0.23
C LEU A 180 21.54 -5.12 0.19
N ASP A 181 21.24 -5.40 1.46
CA ASP A 181 21.39 -6.72 2.08
C ASP A 181 20.13 -7.58 1.93
N LEU A 182 20.29 -8.73 1.29
CA LEU A 182 19.25 -9.74 1.06
C LEU A 182 19.57 -11.09 1.74
N THR A 183 20.61 -11.16 2.56
CA THR A 183 21.09 -12.41 3.17
C THR A 183 20.26 -12.87 4.37
N LYS A 184 19.39 -12.01 4.90
CA LYS A 184 18.55 -12.31 6.07
C LYS A 184 17.41 -13.29 5.80
N ASN A 185 17.07 -13.50 4.53
CA ASN A 185 15.96 -14.34 4.11
C ASN A 185 16.49 -15.59 3.37
N ASN A 186 15.84 -16.73 3.59
CA ASN A 186 16.21 -18.00 2.98
C ASN A 186 15.51 -18.16 1.63
N TYR A 187 16.04 -17.53 0.60
CA TYR A 187 15.53 -17.65 -0.76
C TYR A 187 15.93 -18.97 -1.42
N VAL A 188 15.06 -19.47 -2.29
CA VAL A 188 15.29 -20.68 -3.07
C VAL A 188 15.38 -20.39 -4.57
N LEU A 189 15.95 -21.35 -5.31
CA LEU A 189 16.10 -21.30 -6.77
C LEU A 189 14.80 -21.65 -7.49
N ASP A 190 14.59 -20.98 -8.63
CA ASP A 190 13.57 -21.35 -9.60
C ASP A 190 14.19 -22.23 -10.69
N LYS A 191 13.70 -23.47 -10.79
CA LYS A 191 14.20 -24.47 -11.75
C LYS A 191 13.69 -24.29 -13.18
N THR A 192 12.69 -23.42 -13.40
CA THR A 192 11.89 -23.41 -14.63
C THR A 192 12.72 -23.10 -15.89
N GLU A 193 13.80 -22.32 -15.74
CA GLU A 193 14.66 -21.88 -16.85
C GLU A 193 16.13 -22.32 -16.68
N MET A 194 16.42 -23.28 -15.79
CA MET A 194 17.79 -23.72 -15.53
C MET A 194 18.29 -24.63 -16.67
N THR A 195 19.35 -24.21 -17.35
CA THR A 195 19.99 -24.97 -18.45
C THR A 195 21.45 -25.31 -18.16
N THR A 196 22.12 -24.54 -17.30
CA THR A 196 23.51 -24.74 -16.87
C THR A 196 23.62 -24.73 -15.34
N GLU A 197 24.72 -25.24 -14.80
CA GLU A 197 24.95 -25.22 -13.34
C GLU A 197 25.12 -23.79 -12.76
N THR A 198 25.24 -22.76 -13.62
CA THR A 198 25.44 -21.37 -13.22
C THR A 198 24.20 -20.49 -13.34
N ASP A 199 23.06 -21.05 -13.73
CA ASP A 199 21.80 -20.33 -13.91
C ASP A 199 21.07 -20.17 -12.56
N PHE A 200 21.58 -19.29 -11.70
CA PHE A 200 21.07 -19.03 -10.35
C PHE A 200 19.87 -18.07 -10.34
N HIS A 201 18.80 -18.39 -11.07
CA HIS A 201 17.55 -17.65 -10.98
C HIS A 201 16.84 -17.96 -9.66
N LEU A 202 16.41 -16.92 -8.96
CA LEU A 202 15.75 -17.04 -7.65
C LEU A 202 14.23 -16.98 -7.83
N GLU A 203 13.50 -17.38 -6.80
CA GLU A 203 12.04 -17.25 -6.80
C GLU A 203 11.56 -15.79 -6.87
N LYS A 204 10.33 -15.55 -7.33
CA LYS A 204 9.74 -14.20 -7.47
C LYS A 204 9.77 -13.36 -6.19
N GLN A 205 9.72 -14.01 -5.03
CA GLN A 205 9.77 -13.37 -3.71
C GLN A 205 11.09 -12.61 -3.49
N PHE A 206 12.21 -13.17 -3.98
CA PHE A 206 13.52 -12.53 -3.93
C PHE A 206 13.51 -11.19 -4.67
N TYR A 207 13.06 -11.20 -5.92
CA TYR A 207 13.06 -10.01 -6.77
C TYR A 207 12.09 -8.93 -6.27
N ASN A 208 10.96 -9.33 -5.69
CA ASN A 208 10.04 -8.38 -5.06
C ASN A 208 10.66 -7.70 -3.84
N HIS A 209 11.29 -8.48 -2.95
CA HIS A 209 11.96 -7.92 -1.77
C HIS A 209 13.13 -7.03 -2.17
N PHE A 210 13.93 -7.46 -3.15
CA PHE A 210 15.01 -6.64 -3.73
C PHE A 210 14.46 -5.29 -4.21
N LEU A 211 13.42 -5.27 -5.05
CA LEU A 211 12.89 -4.02 -5.58
C LEU A 211 12.36 -3.12 -4.47
N ASN A 212 11.60 -3.66 -3.52
CA ASN A 212 11.11 -2.88 -2.38
C ASN A 212 12.26 -2.28 -1.56
N LYS A 213 13.32 -3.06 -1.31
CA LYS A 213 14.50 -2.59 -0.59
C LYS A 213 15.24 -1.52 -1.38
N LEU A 214 15.44 -1.73 -2.68
CA LEU A 214 16.06 -0.74 -3.56
C LEU A 214 15.28 0.58 -3.55
N ILE A 215 13.96 0.52 -3.64
CA ILE A 215 13.10 1.70 -3.59
C ILE A 215 13.28 2.42 -2.24
N SER A 216 13.25 1.69 -1.11
CA SER A 216 13.43 2.28 0.23
C SER A 216 14.78 2.97 0.43
N LEU A 217 15.84 2.48 -0.24
CA LEU A 217 17.19 3.04 -0.14
C LEU A 217 17.42 4.24 -1.05
N THR A 218 16.69 4.33 -2.16
CA THR A 218 16.94 5.32 -3.22
C THR A 218 15.98 6.50 -3.20
N HIS A 219 14.76 6.29 -2.69
CA HIS A 219 13.70 7.31 -2.63
C HIS A 219 13.47 7.81 -1.20
N GLN A 220 13.08 9.07 -1.06
CA GLN A 220 12.56 9.60 0.20
C GLN A 220 11.12 9.10 0.40
N ILE A 221 10.80 8.61 1.60
CA ILE A 221 9.45 8.17 1.95
C ILE A 221 8.69 9.37 2.55
N PRO A 222 7.48 9.73 2.07
CA PRO A 222 6.61 8.96 1.17
C PRO A 222 6.97 9.04 -0.33
N ILE A 223 6.78 7.93 -1.03
CA ILE A 223 7.07 7.78 -2.47
C ILE A 223 5.83 8.14 -3.30
N ILE A 224 5.39 9.37 -3.09
CA ILE A 224 4.26 9.95 -3.82
C ILE A 224 4.80 11.18 -4.54
N ASN A 225 4.84 11.09 -5.86
CA ASN A 225 4.84 12.27 -6.69
C ASN A 225 3.39 12.56 -7.04
N GLU A 226 2.85 13.69 -6.56
CA GLU A 226 1.45 14.05 -6.82
C GLU A 226 1.13 14.13 -8.32
N GLN A 227 2.15 14.42 -9.14
CA GLN A 227 2.05 14.49 -10.60
C GLN A 227 2.06 13.12 -11.29
N ASP A 228 2.60 12.07 -10.65
CA ASP A 228 2.67 10.71 -11.24
C ASP A 228 1.43 9.90 -10.87
N ARG A 229 0.78 9.29 -11.88
CA ARG A 229 -0.52 8.63 -11.69
C ARG A 229 -0.48 7.24 -11.03
N THR A 230 0.67 6.57 -10.87
CA THR A 230 0.64 5.10 -10.70
C THR A 230 1.77 4.46 -9.88
N THR A 231 2.32 5.08 -8.83
CA THR A 231 3.30 4.33 -8.00
C THR A 231 2.61 3.14 -7.31
N THR A 232 3.13 1.94 -7.55
CA THR A 232 2.57 0.67 -7.07
C THR A 232 3.63 -0.13 -6.34
N GLN A 233 3.37 -0.46 -5.09
CA GLN A 233 4.17 -1.40 -4.32
C GLN A 233 3.54 -2.79 -4.37
N ARG A 234 4.34 -3.84 -4.52
CA ARG A 234 3.88 -5.23 -4.38
C ARG A 234 4.37 -5.83 -3.05
N ILE A 235 3.45 -6.49 -2.34
CA ILE A 235 3.69 -7.15 -1.06
C ILE A 235 3.16 -8.58 -1.15
N TYR A 236 3.95 -9.56 -0.72
CA TYR A 236 3.47 -10.93 -0.52
C TYR A 236 3.14 -11.12 0.96
N LEU A 237 1.99 -11.76 1.24
CA LEU A 237 1.46 -11.89 2.60
C LEU A 237 2.46 -12.53 3.60
N ASN A 238 3.31 -13.44 3.12
CA ASN A 238 4.21 -14.24 3.94
C ASN A 238 5.65 -13.68 4.00
N GLU A 239 5.87 -12.46 3.50
CA GLU A 239 7.20 -11.82 3.47
C GLU A 239 7.31 -10.70 4.51
N SER A 240 8.55 -10.37 4.86
CA SER A 240 8.86 -9.09 5.53
C SER A 240 8.66 -7.94 4.54
N PHE A 241 7.96 -6.88 4.95
CA PHE A 241 7.73 -5.70 4.14
C PHE A 241 7.87 -4.42 4.95
N GLU A 242 8.23 -3.34 4.25
CA GLU A 242 8.06 -1.96 4.71
C GLU A 242 6.98 -1.31 3.84
N ILE A 243 6.15 -0.44 4.39
CA ILE A 243 5.16 0.29 3.59
C ILE A 243 5.83 1.51 2.97
N LEU A 244 6.00 1.47 1.64
CA LEU A 244 6.70 2.50 0.86
C LEU A 244 5.86 3.76 0.62
N LYS A 245 4.59 3.76 1.06
CA LYS A 245 3.63 4.86 0.91
C LYS A 245 3.42 5.28 -0.56
N THR A 246 3.42 4.32 -1.49
CA THR A 246 3.02 4.49 -2.90
C THR A 246 1.51 4.78 -3.05
N LYS A 247 1.03 5.25 -4.20
CA LYS A 247 -0.44 5.46 -4.39
C LYS A 247 -1.23 4.15 -4.31
N GLN A 248 -0.67 3.06 -4.84
CA GLN A 248 -1.26 1.73 -4.85
C GLN A 248 -0.40 0.70 -4.12
N VAL A 249 -1.03 -0.28 -3.49
CA VAL A 249 -0.41 -1.50 -2.96
C VAL A 249 -1.14 -2.72 -3.50
N ASP A 250 -0.38 -3.63 -4.12
CA ASP A 250 -0.82 -4.95 -4.54
C ASP A 250 -0.38 -5.98 -3.51
N VAL A 251 -1.34 -6.60 -2.83
CA VAL A 251 -1.07 -7.70 -1.89
C VAL A 251 -1.34 -9.03 -2.57
N VAL A 252 -0.27 -9.79 -2.82
CA VAL A 252 -0.33 -11.14 -3.38
C VAL A 252 -0.66 -12.14 -2.27
N ILE A 253 -1.81 -12.79 -2.42
CA ILE A 253 -2.35 -13.75 -1.45
C ILE A 253 -2.52 -15.14 -2.09
N ASN A 254 -2.61 -15.20 -3.42
CA ASN A 254 -2.86 -16.45 -4.17
C ASN A 254 -4.15 -17.15 -3.73
N SER A 255 -5.19 -16.37 -3.40
CA SER A 255 -6.50 -16.85 -2.98
C SER A 255 -7.60 -16.22 -3.83
N LYS A 256 -8.74 -16.90 -3.97
CA LYS A 256 -9.97 -16.31 -4.52
C LYS A 256 -10.59 -15.27 -3.58
N ASP A 257 -10.27 -15.36 -2.29
CA ASP A 257 -10.73 -14.44 -1.27
C ASP A 257 -9.79 -13.23 -1.16
N ASN A 258 -10.38 -12.04 -1.08
CA ASN A 258 -9.62 -10.81 -0.90
C ASN A 258 -9.07 -10.65 0.53
N ILE A 259 -8.13 -9.72 0.69
CA ILE A 259 -7.45 -9.46 1.96
C ILE A 259 -8.40 -9.13 3.10
N LEU A 260 -9.48 -8.38 2.82
CA LEU A 260 -10.45 -7.96 3.84
C LEU A 260 -11.19 -9.17 4.40
N LYS A 261 -11.64 -10.09 3.55
CA LYS A 261 -12.32 -11.32 3.96
C LYS A 261 -11.40 -12.21 4.81
N ILE A 262 -10.17 -12.42 4.37
CA ILE A 262 -9.19 -13.26 5.09
C ILE A 262 -8.80 -12.60 6.43
N ALA A 263 -8.51 -11.29 6.42
CA ALA A 263 -8.22 -10.52 7.63
C ALA A 263 -9.38 -10.57 8.63
N ARG A 264 -10.62 -10.50 8.14
CA ARG A 264 -11.82 -10.62 8.98
C ARG A 264 -11.87 -12.00 9.62
N ALA A 265 -11.68 -13.08 8.87
CA ALA A 265 -11.67 -14.43 9.44
C ALA A 265 -10.58 -14.61 10.52
N GLY A 266 -9.38 -14.08 10.27
CA GLY A 266 -8.22 -14.19 11.17
C GLY A 266 -8.13 -13.14 12.29
N ARG A 267 -9.13 -12.27 12.49
CA ARG A 267 -9.08 -11.16 13.47
C ARG A 267 -9.04 -11.63 14.93
N LYS A 268 -9.71 -12.75 15.25
CA LYS A 268 -9.78 -13.29 16.62
C LYS A 268 -8.45 -13.94 17.04
N SER A 269 -7.76 -14.57 16.11
CA SER A 269 -6.45 -15.21 16.31
C SER A 269 -5.27 -14.27 16.07
N ASN A 270 -5.53 -12.99 15.79
CA ASN A 270 -4.50 -12.00 15.49
C ASN A 270 -3.57 -12.40 14.32
N SER A 271 -4.14 -13.02 13.28
CA SER A 271 -3.39 -13.52 12.13
C SER A 271 -2.50 -12.48 11.46
N GLN A 272 -1.46 -12.93 10.75
CA GLN A 272 -0.59 -12.09 9.94
C GLN A 272 -1.38 -11.24 8.92
N THR A 273 -2.43 -11.81 8.30
CA THR A 273 -3.29 -11.05 7.36
C THR A 273 -4.08 -9.95 8.05
N TYR A 274 -4.58 -10.20 9.26
CA TYR A 274 -5.25 -9.16 10.05
C TYR A 274 -4.28 -8.02 10.39
N GLN A 275 -3.06 -8.35 10.80
CA GLN A 275 -2.02 -7.37 11.12
C GLN A 275 -1.59 -6.55 9.90
N LEU A 276 -1.32 -7.21 8.76
CA LEU A 276 -1.03 -6.53 7.50
C LEU A 276 -2.18 -5.61 7.09
N TYR A 277 -3.43 -6.09 7.13
CA TYR A 277 -4.56 -5.26 6.73
C TYR A 277 -4.74 -4.05 7.64
N LYS A 278 -4.60 -4.19 8.96
CA LYS A 278 -4.56 -3.04 9.89
C LYS A 278 -3.44 -2.07 9.53
N LYS A 279 -2.23 -2.57 9.23
CA LYS A 279 -1.10 -1.73 8.85
C LYS A 279 -1.35 -0.93 7.57
N LEU A 280 -2.04 -1.53 6.60
CA LEU A 280 -2.46 -0.86 5.37
C LEU A 280 -3.48 0.25 5.67
N LEU A 281 -4.47 -0.01 6.53
CA LEU A 281 -5.44 1.01 6.95
C LEU A 281 -4.76 2.18 7.71
N GLU A 282 -3.76 1.90 8.55
CA GLU A 282 -2.94 2.94 9.23
C GLU A 282 -2.22 3.87 8.25
N ASN A 283 -1.92 3.38 7.05
CA ASN A 283 -1.27 4.13 5.98
C ASN A 283 -2.27 4.62 4.91
N ASP A 284 -3.54 4.73 5.26
CA ASP A 284 -4.63 5.29 4.43
C ASP A 284 -4.96 4.49 3.16
N TYR A 285 -4.58 3.20 3.10
CA TYR A 285 -4.95 2.32 2.00
C TYR A 285 -6.32 1.68 2.19
N ILE A 286 -7.16 1.75 1.16
CA ILE A 286 -8.46 1.07 1.12
C ILE A 286 -8.49 0.05 -0.02
N LEU A 287 -9.12 -1.11 0.23
CA LEU A 287 -9.32 -2.15 -0.78
C LEU A 287 -10.29 -1.66 -1.85
N TYR A 288 -9.92 -1.72 -3.13
CA TYR A 288 -10.81 -1.30 -4.23
C TYR A 288 -11.04 -2.39 -5.29
N ALA A 289 -10.16 -3.39 -5.38
CA ALA A 289 -10.29 -4.49 -6.32
C ALA A 289 -9.60 -5.77 -5.82
N HIS A 290 -10.01 -6.91 -6.38
CA HIS A 290 -9.34 -8.18 -6.17
C HIS A 290 -9.45 -9.03 -7.44
N GLU A 291 -8.32 -9.47 -7.97
CA GLU A 291 -8.25 -10.28 -9.18
C GLU A 291 -6.99 -11.16 -9.16
N ASN A 292 -7.08 -12.36 -9.76
CA ASN A 292 -5.93 -13.26 -9.96
C ASN A 292 -5.10 -13.53 -8.69
N GLY A 293 -5.74 -13.62 -7.52
CA GLY A 293 -5.02 -13.86 -6.26
C GLY A 293 -4.41 -12.61 -5.62
N ILE A 294 -4.65 -11.42 -6.16
CA ILE A 294 -4.07 -10.15 -5.73
C ILE A 294 -5.17 -9.21 -5.24
N SER A 295 -5.04 -8.73 -4.01
CA SER A 295 -5.87 -7.64 -3.49
C SER A 295 -5.21 -6.30 -3.80
N LYS A 296 -5.94 -5.42 -4.48
CA LYS A 296 -5.44 -4.10 -4.86
C LYS A 296 -6.00 -3.04 -3.91
N LEU A 297 -5.12 -2.30 -3.27
CA LEU A 297 -5.46 -1.21 -2.37
C LEU A 297 -4.94 0.12 -2.91
N TYR A 298 -5.69 1.19 -2.66
CA TYR A 298 -5.34 2.54 -3.11
C TYR A 298 -5.36 3.50 -1.93
N GLN A 299 -4.48 4.49 -1.92
CA GLN A 299 -4.56 5.55 -0.93
C GLN A 299 -5.87 6.32 -1.11
N ARG A 300 -6.67 6.36 -0.04
CA ARG A 300 -8.02 6.94 -0.03
C ARG A 300 -8.03 8.38 -0.53
N ARG A 301 -7.05 9.21 -0.14
CA ARG A 301 -6.97 10.62 -0.57
C ARG A 301 -6.84 10.84 -2.08
N TYR A 302 -6.38 9.83 -2.82
CA TYR A 302 -6.24 9.87 -4.28
C TYR A 302 -7.29 9.02 -5.01
N ILE A 303 -8.33 8.56 -4.32
CA ILE A 303 -9.29 7.59 -4.88
C ILE A 303 -10.08 8.16 -6.07
N ASP A 304 -10.17 9.49 -6.22
CA ASP A 304 -10.76 10.15 -7.39
C ASP A 304 -10.04 9.87 -8.71
N GLU A 305 -8.77 9.48 -8.67
CA GLU A 305 -8.02 9.06 -9.86
C GLU A 305 -8.63 7.79 -10.50
N ILE A 306 -9.23 6.93 -9.68
CA ILE A 306 -9.90 5.69 -10.10
C ILE A 306 -11.42 5.75 -9.99
N TRP A 307 -11.99 6.70 -9.24
CA TRP A 307 -13.42 6.88 -9.04
C TRP A 307 -13.99 8.04 -9.86
N LYS A 308 -14.33 7.76 -11.12
CA LYS A 308 -14.83 8.76 -12.08
C LYS A 308 -16.35 8.90 -12.07
N SER A 309 -16.92 9.39 -10.97
CA SER A 309 -18.37 9.68 -10.90
C SER A 309 -18.65 11.17 -11.12
N GLN A 310 -19.59 11.50 -12.02
CA GLN A 310 -19.93 12.89 -12.38
C GLN A 310 -20.65 13.66 -11.25
N ASN A 311 -21.26 12.97 -10.29
CA ASN A 311 -22.05 13.59 -9.20
C ASN A 311 -21.38 13.48 -7.84
N VAL A 312 -20.04 13.39 -7.82
CA VAL A 312 -19.25 13.32 -6.59
C VAL A 312 -18.35 14.55 -6.51
N HIS A 313 -18.47 15.27 -5.41
CA HIS A 313 -17.70 16.44 -5.07
C HIS A 313 -16.69 16.09 -3.97
N LYS A 314 -15.63 16.88 -3.85
CA LYS A 314 -14.56 16.71 -2.86
C LYS A 314 -14.25 18.03 -2.17
N VAL A 315 -14.15 18.01 -0.84
CA VAL A 315 -13.69 19.15 -0.01
C VAL A 315 -12.65 18.62 0.96
N GLY A 316 -11.43 19.14 0.91
CA GLY A 316 -10.29 18.47 1.56
C GLY A 316 -10.20 17.02 1.06
N ASP A 317 -10.29 16.08 1.99
CA ASP A 317 -10.22 14.64 1.73
C ASP A 317 -11.60 13.92 1.81
N ILE A 318 -12.70 14.67 2.03
CA ILE A 318 -14.06 14.10 2.12
C ILE A 318 -14.75 14.18 0.76
N TYR A 319 -15.53 13.13 0.45
CA TYR A 319 -16.36 13.07 -0.76
C TYR A 319 -17.84 13.15 -0.41
N TYR A 320 -18.64 13.78 -1.26
CA TYR A 320 -20.09 13.79 -1.13
C TYR A 320 -20.79 13.82 -2.48
N SER A 321 -22.02 13.32 -2.55
CA SER A 321 -22.91 13.56 -3.69
C SER A 321 -23.93 14.65 -3.37
N LEU A 322 -24.33 15.41 -4.38
CA LEU A 322 -25.40 16.41 -4.27
C LEU A 322 -26.46 16.18 -5.35
N GLU A 323 -27.68 15.84 -4.94
CA GLU A 323 -28.84 15.65 -5.80
C GLU A 323 -29.74 16.88 -5.71
N ALA A 324 -30.00 17.53 -6.85
CA ALA A 324 -30.97 18.61 -6.95
C ALA A 324 -32.41 18.06 -6.86
N PRO A 325 -33.38 18.88 -6.41
CA PRO A 325 -34.77 18.44 -6.31
C PRO A 325 -35.36 18.02 -7.67
N LYS A 326 -36.19 16.97 -7.69
CA LYS A 326 -36.87 16.52 -8.92
C LYS A 326 -38.03 17.46 -9.23
N HIS A 327 -37.87 18.34 -10.22
CA HIS A 327 -38.95 19.19 -10.70
C HIS A 327 -40.08 18.35 -11.31
N LYS A 328 -41.10 18.04 -10.52
CA LYS A 328 -42.43 17.73 -11.06
C LYS A 328 -43.22 19.03 -11.00
N GLU A 329 -43.24 19.69 -12.16
CA GLU A 329 -43.93 20.95 -12.45
C GLU A 329 -43.35 22.19 -11.75
N ALA A 330 -43.15 23.22 -12.56
CA ALA A 330 -42.50 24.47 -12.20
C ALA A 330 -43.36 25.29 -11.25
N ASN A 331 -43.40 24.93 -9.97
CA ASN A 331 -43.88 25.86 -8.94
C ASN A 331 -42.74 26.82 -8.55
N LEU A 332 -42.80 27.95 -9.24
CA LEU A 332 -42.36 29.33 -9.05
C LEU A 332 -41.83 29.83 -7.68
N ALA A 333 -41.53 29.01 -6.68
CA ALA A 333 -40.91 29.44 -5.43
C ALA A 333 -39.51 28.81 -5.29
N LYS A 334 -38.51 29.37 -5.98
CA LYS A 334 -37.09 29.14 -5.64
C LYS A 334 -36.78 29.44 -4.16
N GLU A 335 -37.66 30.18 -3.48
CA GLU A 335 -37.47 30.76 -2.15
C GLU A 335 -37.65 29.78 -0.98
N ASP A 336 -38.06 28.53 -1.20
CA ASP A 336 -38.39 27.60 -0.11
C ASP A 336 -37.65 26.24 -0.14
N ASN A 337 -36.57 26.14 -0.91
CA ASN A 337 -35.77 24.91 -0.96
C ASN A 337 -35.26 24.51 0.44
N LYS A 338 -35.11 23.20 0.67
CA LYS A 338 -34.51 22.64 1.89
C LYS A 338 -33.32 21.76 1.54
N LEU A 339 -32.44 21.52 2.51
CA LEU A 339 -31.31 20.62 2.37
C LEU A 339 -31.41 19.48 3.38
N LEU A 340 -31.45 18.26 2.87
CA LEU A 340 -31.30 17.04 3.65
C LEU A 340 -29.87 16.50 3.49
N ILE A 341 -29.12 16.48 4.58
CA ILE A 341 -27.77 15.93 4.64
C ILE A 341 -27.84 14.54 5.26
N ILE A 342 -27.52 13.52 4.47
CA ILE A 342 -27.57 12.13 4.87
C ILE A 342 -26.17 11.63 5.17
N PHE A 343 -26.01 11.09 6.37
CA PHE A 343 -24.89 10.27 6.79
C PHE A 343 -25.28 8.79 6.61
N PRO A 344 -24.72 8.06 5.63
CA PRO A 344 -25.08 6.67 5.38
C PRO A 344 -24.74 5.75 6.54
N SER A 345 -25.52 4.67 6.71
CA SER A 345 -25.25 3.61 7.67
C SER A 345 -24.20 2.61 7.14
N MET A 346 -23.98 1.53 7.88
CA MET A 346 -23.14 0.42 7.43
C MET A 346 -23.70 -0.21 6.14
N PRO A 347 -22.85 -0.76 5.26
CA PRO A 347 -23.32 -1.45 4.07
C PRO A 347 -24.14 -2.71 4.45
N MET A 348 -24.98 -3.18 3.52
CA MET A 348 -25.64 -4.47 3.66
C MET A 348 -24.62 -5.59 3.90
N ILE A 349 -25.00 -6.62 4.66
CA ILE A 349 -24.11 -7.74 5.03
C ILE A 349 -23.41 -8.35 3.81
N LYS A 350 -24.12 -8.52 2.69
CA LYS A 350 -23.56 -9.07 1.43
C LYS A 350 -22.38 -8.26 0.87
N HIS A 351 -22.29 -6.98 1.19
CA HIS A 351 -21.20 -6.11 0.74
C HIS A 351 -20.07 -5.98 1.78
N HIS A 352 -20.18 -6.58 2.97
CA HIS A 352 -19.12 -6.46 4.00
C HIS A 352 -17.76 -6.96 3.51
N GLU A 353 -17.74 -7.89 2.56
CA GLU A 353 -16.50 -8.48 2.04
C GLU A 353 -16.26 -8.11 0.58
N SER A 354 -17.05 -7.19 0.01
CA SER A 354 -16.88 -6.74 -1.37
C SER A 354 -15.51 -6.07 -1.53
N PRO A 355 -14.74 -6.34 -2.59
CA PRO A 355 -13.54 -5.55 -2.89
C PRO A 355 -13.90 -4.16 -3.40
N ILE A 356 -15.12 -3.95 -3.92
CA ILE A 356 -15.59 -2.67 -4.47
C ILE A 356 -15.89 -1.71 -3.32
N PHE A 357 -15.05 -0.68 -3.18
CA PHE A 357 -15.10 0.22 -2.03
C PHE A 357 -16.41 1.03 -1.95
N THR A 358 -17.02 1.38 -3.08
CA THR A 358 -18.30 2.13 -3.12
C THR A 358 -19.46 1.31 -2.58
N GLU A 359 -19.48 -0.01 -2.79
CA GLU A 359 -20.50 -0.89 -2.20
C GLU A 359 -20.40 -0.95 -0.67
N ARG A 360 -19.18 -0.78 -0.13
CA ARG A 360 -18.91 -0.80 1.31
C ARG A 360 -19.14 0.54 1.98
N MET A 361 -18.71 1.62 1.35
CA MET A 361 -18.49 2.91 2.03
C MET A 361 -19.33 4.06 1.45
N PHE A 362 -19.91 3.88 0.27
CA PHE A 362 -20.75 4.89 -0.38
C PHE A 362 -22.00 4.27 -1.02
N ASN A 363 -22.63 3.34 -0.30
CA ASN A 363 -23.90 2.78 -0.70
C ASN A 363 -25.01 3.81 -0.47
N PRO A 364 -25.83 4.16 -1.47
CA PRO A 364 -26.93 5.10 -1.30
C PRO A 364 -28.05 4.46 -0.48
N VAL A 365 -27.89 4.46 0.85
CA VAL A 365 -28.97 4.20 1.79
C VAL A 365 -30.11 5.19 1.46
N HIS A 366 -31.33 4.65 1.30
CA HIS A 366 -32.47 5.38 0.75
C HIS A 366 -32.19 6.07 -0.60
N LYS A 367 -31.67 5.31 -1.58
CA LYS A 367 -31.45 5.78 -2.97
C LYS A 367 -32.66 6.53 -3.57
N HIS A 368 -33.87 6.16 -3.15
CA HIS A 368 -35.12 6.72 -3.63
C HIS A 368 -35.82 7.64 -2.60
N ILE A 369 -35.10 8.17 -1.61
CA ILE A 369 -35.69 9.07 -0.61
C ILE A 369 -36.37 10.29 -1.26
N SER A 370 -35.87 10.75 -2.40
CA SER A 370 -36.50 11.82 -3.20
C SER A 370 -37.92 11.50 -3.68
N ASN A 371 -38.39 10.25 -3.60
CA ASN A 371 -39.76 9.87 -3.92
C ASN A 371 -40.72 9.98 -2.70
N TYR A 372 -40.19 10.12 -1.49
CA TYR A 372 -40.95 10.12 -0.24
C TYR A 372 -40.89 11.46 0.50
N ILE A 373 -40.10 12.41 -0.01
CA ILE A 373 -39.97 13.76 0.54
C ILE A 373 -40.44 14.77 -0.50
N ASN A 374 -40.66 16.00 -0.05
CA ASN A 374 -41.13 17.09 -0.91
C ASN A 374 -40.16 17.34 -2.07
N SER A 375 -40.71 17.79 -3.20
CA SER A 375 -39.98 18.04 -4.45
C SER A 375 -39.06 19.26 -4.42
N ASN A 376 -38.94 19.97 -3.28
CA ASN A 376 -38.07 21.14 -3.06
C ASN A 376 -36.83 20.82 -2.19
N VAL A 377 -36.50 19.54 -2.00
CA VAL A 377 -35.40 19.12 -1.12
C VAL A 377 -34.16 18.73 -1.94
N TYR A 378 -33.06 19.43 -1.70
CA TYR A 378 -31.73 18.99 -2.09
C TYR A 378 -31.27 17.87 -1.17
N ILE A 379 -30.57 16.87 -1.73
CA ILE A 379 -30.05 15.76 -0.94
C ILE A 379 -28.53 15.69 -1.08
N MET A 380 -27.84 15.97 0.02
CA MET A 380 -26.40 15.76 0.16
C MET A 380 -26.16 14.41 0.84
N ARG A 381 -25.24 13.58 0.32
CA ARG A 381 -24.83 12.33 0.98
C ARG A 381 -23.33 12.35 1.19
N ILE A 382 -22.89 12.24 2.45
CA ILE A 382 -21.48 12.31 2.81
C ILE A 382 -20.88 10.90 2.79
N ALA A 383 -19.77 10.72 2.09
CA ALA A 383 -19.09 9.44 1.94
C ALA A 383 -18.09 9.21 3.08
N ASP A 384 -18.30 8.15 3.86
CA ASP A 384 -17.33 7.71 4.87
C ASP A 384 -16.37 6.69 4.26
N LEU A 385 -15.41 7.17 3.46
CA LEU A 385 -14.42 6.32 2.77
C LEU A 385 -13.23 5.93 3.66
N ASN A 386 -13.25 6.25 4.95
CA ASN A 386 -12.13 5.95 5.83
C ASN A 386 -12.18 4.50 6.36
N LEU A 387 -11.02 3.87 6.49
CA LEU A 387 -10.90 2.47 6.93
C LEU A 387 -11.66 1.49 6.01
N SER A 388 -12.24 0.41 6.56
CA SER A 388 -12.90 -0.63 5.75
C SER A 388 -14.36 -0.36 5.42
N TYR A 389 -15.06 0.30 6.36
CA TYR A 389 -16.52 0.52 6.34
C TYR A 389 -16.91 1.94 6.76
N GLY A 390 -15.95 2.83 6.87
CA GLY A 390 -16.12 4.15 7.46
C GLY A 390 -15.68 4.22 8.92
N SER A 391 -15.21 5.40 9.35
CA SER A 391 -14.81 5.71 10.72
C SER A 391 -15.95 6.28 11.58
N HIS A 392 -17.18 6.17 11.11
CA HIS A 392 -18.37 6.78 11.70
C HIS A 392 -18.30 8.32 11.67
N PHE A 393 -17.68 8.86 10.61
CA PHE A 393 -17.51 10.30 10.40
C PHE A 393 -16.74 11.00 11.52
N ILE A 394 -15.72 10.34 12.07
CA ILE A 394 -14.89 10.88 13.16
C ILE A 394 -13.42 10.76 12.76
N ASN A 395 -12.61 11.71 13.22
CA ASN A 395 -11.18 11.71 13.01
C ASN A 395 -10.54 10.37 13.38
N THR A 396 -9.60 9.93 12.54
CA THR A 396 -8.77 8.76 12.77
C THR A 396 -7.29 9.12 12.70
N ILE A 397 -6.44 8.21 13.14
CA ILE A 397 -4.98 8.37 13.04
C ILE A 397 -4.49 8.56 11.60
N ASN A 398 -5.19 7.99 10.60
CA ASN A 398 -4.86 8.12 9.18
C ASN A 398 -5.68 9.21 8.47
N TYR A 399 -6.62 9.84 9.16
CA TYR A 399 -7.42 10.93 8.64
C TYR A 399 -7.83 11.91 9.76
N SER A 400 -6.85 12.69 10.23
CA SER A 400 -7.01 13.58 11.38
C SER A 400 -7.78 14.87 11.11
N THR A 401 -8.05 15.19 9.84
CA THR A 401 -8.79 16.39 9.41
C THR A 401 -10.24 16.09 9.01
N MET A 402 -10.69 14.83 9.08
CA MET A 402 -12.02 14.40 8.63
C MET A 402 -13.16 15.26 9.20
N GLU A 403 -13.10 15.58 10.50
CA GLU A 403 -14.12 16.38 11.15
C GLU A 403 -14.16 17.83 10.68
N GLN A 404 -13.03 18.37 10.24
CA GLN A 404 -12.97 19.69 9.64
C GLN A 404 -13.45 19.64 8.19
N ASP A 405 -13.03 18.64 7.42
CA ASP A 405 -13.42 18.47 6.03
C ASP A 405 -14.94 18.29 5.88
N ILE A 406 -15.57 17.51 6.78
CA ILE A 406 -17.04 17.37 6.81
C ILE A 406 -17.71 18.71 7.15
N THR A 407 -17.20 19.44 8.14
CA THR A 407 -17.71 20.78 8.46
C THR A 407 -17.62 21.71 7.25
N ASN A 408 -16.46 21.75 6.59
CA ASN A 408 -16.22 22.59 5.42
C ASN A 408 -17.15 22.20 4.26
N ALA A 409 -17.35 20.90 4.00
CA ALA A 409 -18.24 20.44 2.94
C ALA A 409 -19.70 20.88 3.18
N ILE A 410 -20.18 20.81 4.42
CA ILE A 410 -21.53 21.25 4.78
C ILE A 410 -21.66 22.78 4.60
N VAL A 411 -20.67 23.54 5.08
CA VAL A 411 -20.65 25.00 4.96
C VAL A 411 -20.58 25.43 3.49
N GLU A 412 -19.73 24.81 2.69
CA GLU A 412 -19.60 25.12 1.26
C GLU A 412 -20.93 24.91 0.52
N VAL A 413 -21.63 23.79 0.76
CA VAL A 413 -22.93 23.52 0.14
C VAL A 413 -23.99 24.51 0.63
N LYS A 414 -24.00 24.83 1.93
CA LYS A 414 -24.88 25.84 2.52
C LYS A 414 -24.71 27.19 1.83
N GLU A 415 -23.47 27.67 1.70
CA GLU A 415 -23.15 28.98 1.11
C GLU A 415 -23.44 29.00 -0.39
N LYS A 416 -23.01 27.98 -1.12
CA LYS A 416 -23.19 27.87 -2.58
C LYS A 416 -24.66 27.86 -2.99
N LEU A 417 -25.53 27.25 -2.18
CA LEU A 417 -26.98 27.17 -2.42
C LEU A 417 -27.78 28.22 -1.63
N ASN A 418 -27.10 29.10 -0.88
CA ASN A 418 -27.69 30.17 -0.08
C ASN A 418 -28.75 29.69 0.94
N PHE A 419 -28.47 28.59 1.65
CA PHE A 419 -29.35 28.07 2.70
C PHE A 419 -29.12 28.74 4.06
N GLN A 420 -30.21 28.93 4.82
CA GLN A 420 -30.14 29.28 6.23
C GLN A 420 -30.14 28.01 7.09
N ASP A 421 -29.64 28.07 8.33
CA ASP A 421 -29.54 26.90 9.22
C ASP A 421 -30.89 26.22 9.48
N LYS A 422 -31.98 27.01 9.51
CA LYS A 422 -33.36 26.51 9.67
C LYS A 422 -33.81 25.59 8.53
N ASP A 423 -33.18 25.67 7.36
CA ASP A 423 -33.53 24.96 6.12
C ASP A 423 -32.74 23.66 5.95
N ILE A 424 -31.82 23.37 6.86
CA ILE A 424 -30.92 22.21 6.80
C ILE A 424 -31.29 21.20 7.88
N ILE A 425 -31.35 19.91 7.50
CA ILE A 425 -31.56 18.79 8.41
C ILE A 425 -30.48 17.73 8.18
N LEU A 426 -29.85 17.27 9.26
CA LEU A 426 -28.92 16.15 9.25
C LEU A 426 -29.65 14.87 9.65
N TYR A 427 -29.45 13.79 8.90
CA TYR A 427 -30.10 12.52 9.14
C TYR A 427 -29.12 11.36 9.01
N GLY A 428 -29.25 10.37 9.89
CA GLY A 428 -28.55 9.10 9.72
C GLY A 428 -28.93 8.05 10.76
N PRO A 429 -28.94 6.76 10.40
CA PRO A 429 -29.00 5.65 11.35
C PRO A 429 -27.64 5.03 11.65
N SER A 430 -27.49 4.40 12.82
CA SER A 430 -26.29 3.63 13.21
C SER A 430 -25.02 4.50 13.18
N LYS A 431 -23.99 4.14 12.39
CA LYS A 431 -22.82 5.01 12.15
C LYS A 431 -23.22 6.38 11.59
N GLY A 432 -24.27 6.42 10.78
CA GLY A 432 -24.85 7.64 10.24
C GLY A 432 -25.47 8.52 11.33
N GLY A 433 -26.10 7.89 12.33
CA GLY A 433 -26.63 8.58 13.50
C GLY A 433 -25.51 9.25 14.30
N THR A 434 -24.33 8.62 14.39
CA THR A 434 -23.14 9.24 14.98
C THR A 434 -22.79 10.53 14.25
N GLY A 435 -22.68 10.51 12.91
CA GLY A 435 -22.41 11.71 12.12
C GLY A 435 -23.49 12.77 12.30
N ALA A 436 -24.77 12.41 12.13
CA ALA A 436 -25.88 13.35 12.23
C ALA A 436 -25.91 14.06 13.60
N LEU A 437 -25.73 13.33 14.70
CA LEU A 437 -25.72 13.90 16.04
C LEU A 437 -24.46 14.74 16.30
N TYR A 438 -23.29 14.25 15.90
CA TYR A 438 -22.02 14.93 16.13
C TYR A 438 -21.97 16.29 15.44
N TYR A 439 -22.27 16.33 14.13
CA TYR A 439 -22.26 17.56 13.34
C TYR A 439 -23.49 18.43 13.58
N GLY A 440 -24.66 17.84 13.86
CA GLY A 440 -25.85 18.61 14.27
C GLY A 440 -25.62 19.38 15.56
N SER A 441 -24.87 18.79 16.50
CA SER A 441 -24.44 19.47 17.72
C SER A 441 -23.37 20.53 17.43
N LYS A 442 -22.35 20.18 16.62
CA LYS A 442 -21.18 21.04 16.31
C LYS A 442 -21.54 22.30 15.51
N LEU A 443 -22.43 22.17 14.53
CA LEU A 443 -22.82 23.26 13.61
C LEU A 443 -24.13 23.94 14.01
N ASP A 444 -24.71 23.53 15.14
CA ASP A 444 -26.07 23.89 15.56
C ASP A 444 -27.12 23.74 14.45
N LEU A 445 -27.22 22.54 13.86
CA LEU A 445 -28.22 22.21 12.84
C LEU A 445 -29.26 21.24 13.39
N LYS A 446 -30.46 21.25 12.80
CA LYS A 446 -31.49 20.25 13.13
C LYS A 446 -30.96 18.86 12.77
N CYS A 447 -31.13 17.88 13.64
CA CYS A 447 -30.77 16.50 13.31
C CYS A 447 -31.79 15.47 13.77
N LEU A 448 -31.83 14.36 13.04
CA LEU A 448 -32.45 13.11 13.44
C LEU A 448 -31.39 12.01 13.41
N ALA A 449 -30.96 11.58 14.59
CA ALA A 449 -30.01 10.48 14.77
C ALA A 449 -30.76 9.23 15.25
N VAL A 450 -30.66 8.14 14.49
CA VAL A 450 -31.30 6.87 14.82
C VAL A 450 -30.24 5.89 15.32
N ASP A 451 -30.41 5.42 16.55
CA ASP A 451 -29.52 4.56 17.34
C ASP A 451 -28.02 4.85 17.13
N PRO A 452 -27.54 6.07 17.44
CA PRO A 452 -26.18 6.49 17.11
C PRO A 452 -25.11 5.68 17.86
N ILE A 453 -24.04 5.28 17.15
CA ILE A 453 -22.88 4.60 17.76
C ILE A 453 -21.96 5.63 18.43
N ILE A 454 -22.27 5.99 19.68
CA ILE A 454 -21.51 6.98 20.48
C ILE A 454 -20.26 6.36 21.12
N HIS A 455 -20.28 5.05 21.40
CA HIS A 455 -19.17 4.34 22.05
C HIS A 455 -18.78 3.06 21.30
N LEU A 456 -17.47 2.81 21.14
CA LEU A 456 -16.96 1.65 20.40
C LEU A 456 -16.73 0.38 21.23
N GLY A 457 -16.83 0.44 22.56
CA GLY A 457 -16.49 -0.68 23.46
C GLY A 457 -17.10 -2.04 23.07
N HIS A 458 -18.38 -2.10 22.72
CA HIS A 458 -19.02 -3.34 22.26
C HIS A 458 -18.51 -3.77 20.87
N TYR A 459 -18.40 -2.82 19.94
CA TYR A 459 -18.00 -3.03 18.55
C TYR A 459 -16.52 -3.44 18.40
N ASN A 460 -15.66 -2.98 19.32
CA ASN A 460 -14.23 -3.25 19.32
C ASN A 460 -13.85 -4.63 19.88
N LYS A 461 -14.76 -5.34 20.59
CA LYS A 461 -14.46 -6.65 21.19
C LYS A 461 -13.90 -7.66 20.20
N ASN A 462 -14.47 -7.69 18.98
CA ASN A 462 -14.02 -8.57 17.90
C ASN A 462 -13.43 -7.80 16.72
N ASP A 463 -13.22 -6.48 16.86
CA ASP A 463 -12.80 -5.54 15.82
C ASP A 463 -13.44 -5.82 14.43
N ALA A 464 -14.73 -6.15 14.41
CA ALA A 464 -15.40 -6.65 13.20
C ALA A 464 -15.50 -5.56 12.10
N HIS A 465 -15.36 -4.29 12.48
CA HIS A 465 -15.38 -3.15 11.57
C HIS A 465 -14.01 -2.50 11.38
N PHE A 466 -12.94 -3.10 11.92
CA PHE A 466 -11.56 -2.58 11.85
C PHE A 466 -11.41 -1.15 12.42
N LEU A 467 -12.09 -0.84 13.52
CA LEU A 467 -12.09 0.48 14.17
C LEU A 467 -11.18 0.57 15.41
N ARG A 468 -10.85 -0.58 16.01
CA ARG A 468 -10.08 -0.64 17.26
C ARG A 468 -8.71 0.03 17.09
N GLY A 469 -8.44 1.07 17.87
CA GLY A 469 -7.18 1.81 17.83
C GLY A 469 -7.07 2.88 16.73
N PHE A 470 -8.11 3.08 15.89
CA PHE A 470 -8.06 4.11 14.84
C PHE A 470 -8.71 5.44 15.22
N ARG A 471 -9.82 5.42 15.98
CA ARG A 471 -10.56 6.63 16.40
C ARG A 471 -10.85 6.65 17.90
N LYS A 472 -11.27 7.82 18.40
CA LYS A 472 -11.74 7.97 19.79
C LYS A 472 -12.86 6.99 20.12
N ILE A 473 -12.75 6.33 21.28
CA ILE A 473 -13.69 5.27 21.69
C ILE A 473 -15.05 5.82 22.12
N GLU A 474 -15.08 6.95 22.84
CA GLU A 474 -16.28 7.57 23.40
C GLU A 474 -16.45 9.01 22.90
N LEU A 475 -17.66 9.35 22.45
CA LEU A 475 -17.96 10.66 21.87
C LEU A 475 -18.88 11.53 22.74
N SER A 476 -19.41 11.02 23.85
CA SER A 476 -20.41 11.73 24.67
C SER A 476 -19.93 13.12 25.10
N ASP A 477 -18.70 13.24 25.59
CA ASP A 477 -18.15 14.54 26.04
C ASP A 477 -17.99 15.53 24.90
N ASN A 478 -17.60 15.07 23.70
CA ASN A 478 -17.49 15.93 22.53
C ASN A 478 -18.86 16.49 22.13
N ILE A 479 -19.86 15.61 22.07
CA ILE A 479 -21.24 15.98 21.70
C ILE A 479 -21.81 16.96 22.73
N ASN A 480 -21.70 16.65 24.02
CA ASN A 480 -22.19 17.51 25.10
C ASN A 480 -21.47 18.86 25.13
N LYS A 481 -20.15 18.88 24.86
CA LYS A 481 -19.40 20.13 24.73
C LYS A 481 -19.97 20.98 23.59
N HIS A 482 -20.18 20.41 22.41
CA HIS A 482 -20.80 21.16 21.29
C HIS A 482 -22.20 21.67 21.65
N LEU A 483 -23.03 20.86 22.31
CA LEU A 483 -24.37 21.26 22.74
C LEU A 483 -24.33 22.45 23.72
N SER A 484 -23.39 22.45 24.66
CA SER A 484 -23.23 23.53 25.64
C SER A 484 -22.69 24.84 25.05
N GLN A 485 -22.08 24.81 23.86
CA GLN A 485 -21.39 25.95 23.24
C GLN A 485 -22.27 26.72 22.23
N GLY A 486 -23.56 26.89 22.53
CA GLY A 486 -24.46 27.69 21.70
C GLY A 486 -25.25 26.88 20.66
N SER A 487 -25.72 25.70 21.06
CA SER A 487 -26.57 24.85 20.22
C SER A 487 -28.05 25.08 20.57
N TYR A 488 -28.86 25.62 19.65
CA TYR A 488 -30.26 25.99 19.87
C TYR A 488 -31.26 25.19 19.02
N HIS A 489 -30.87 24.70 17.85
CA HIS A 489 -31.74 23.92 16.97
C HIS A 489 -32.10 22.56 17.56
N ARG A 490 -33.23 21.94 17.20
CA ARG A 490 -33.65 20.66 17.82
C ARG A 490 -32.81 19.48 17.33
N LYS A 491 -32.41 18.60 18.26
CA LYS A 491 -31.74 17.33 17.98
C LYS A 491 -32.62 16.18 18.44
N TYR A 492 -33.08 15.36 17.52
CA TYR A 492 -33.85 14.15 17.83
C TYR A 492 -32.92 12.94 17.86
N ILE A 493 -33.01 12.16 18.94
CA ILE A 493 -32.31 10.88 19.08
C ILE A 493 -33.38 9.80 19.26
N ILE A 494 -33.47 8.88 18.31
CA ILE A 494 -34.27 7.66 18.45
C ILE A 494 -33.35 6.56 18.94
N ALA A 495 -33.63 5.95 20.08
CA ALA A 495 -32.89 4.79 20.60
C ALA A 495 -33.87 3.79 21.21
N SER A 496 -33.44 2.56 21.48
CA SER A 496 -34.30 1.55 22.13
C SER A 496 -33.61 0.99 23.37
N GLU A 497 -34.34 0.95 24.49
CA GLU A 497 -33.86 0.33 25.73
C GLU A 497 -33.51 -1.17 25.57
N ASN A 498 -34.10 -1.84 24.57
CA ASN A 498 -33.78 -3.22 24.21
C ASN A 498 -32.38 -3.36 23.59
N VAL A 499 -31.79 -2.26 23.07
CA VAL A 499 -30.38 -2.19 22.63
C VAL A 499 -29.57 -1.50 23.73
N ALA A 500 -29.49 -2.16 24.90
CA ALA A 500 -29.00 -1.59 26.15
C ALA A 500 -27.64 -0.86 26.05
N PHE A 501 -26.71 -1.37 25.24
CA PHE A 501 -25.39 -0.76 25.07
C PHE A 501 -25.49 0.63 24.42
N ASN A 502 -26.14 0.76 23.26
CA ASN A 502 -26.27 2.05 22.58
C ASN A 502 -27.14 3.00 23.38
N PHE A 503 -28.28 2.50 23.89
CA PHE A 503 -29.21 3.29 24.70
C PHE A 503 -28.50 3.97 25.88
N LYS A 504 -27.67 3.23 26.62
CA LYS A 504 -26.86 3.77 27.72
C LYS A 504 -26.06 5.01 27.30
N TYR A 505 -25.41 5.00 26.14
CA TYR A 505 -24.58 6.13 25.70
C TYR A 505 -25.41 7.24 25.05
N SER A 506 -26.52 6.93 24.40
CA SER A 506 -27.50 7.94 23.94
C SER A 506 -28.13 8.69 25.12
N SER A 507 -28.39 8.02 26.24
CA SER A 507 -28.92 8.64 27.46
C SER A 507 -27.98 9.67 28.08
N LYS A 508 -26.65 9.51 27.91
CA LYS A 508 -25.62 10.46 28.38
C LYS A 508 -25.63 11.80 27.64
N ILE A 509 -26.32 11.90 26.51
CA ILE A 509 -26.38 13.14 25.75
C ILE A 509 -27.35 14.10 26.44
N ILE A 510 -26.83 15.27 26.79
CA ILE A 510 -27.50 16.31 27.58
C ILE A 510 -27.45 17.64 26.83
N GLY A 511 -28.62 18.26 26.71
CA GLY A 511 -28.82 19.56 26.08
C GLY A 511 -30.31 19.88 26.02
N ASP A 512 -30.67 21.15 26.24
CA ASP A 512 -32.07 21.57 26.38
C ASP A 512 -32.89 21.38 25.10
N ASN A 513 -32.21 21.34 23.96
CA ASN A 513 -32.76 21.12 22.63
C ASN A 513 -32.68 19.65 22.15
N VAL A 514 -32.24 18.73 23.02
CA VAL A 514 -32.11 17.30 22.72
C VAL A 514 -33.37 16.56 23.14
N ILE A 515 -34.07 15.97 22.17
CA ILE A 515 -35.28 15.18 22.37
C ILE A 515 -34.92 13.71 22.16
N LYS A 516 -34.99 12.93 23.24
CA LYS A 516 -34.70 11.49 23.23
C LYS A 516 -36.02 10.71 23.15
N LEU A 517 -36.19 9.95 22.09
CA LEU A 517 -37.34 9.09 21.84
C LEU A 517 -36.93 7.63 22.07
N ASN A 518 -37.57 6.98 23.03
CA ASN A 518 -37.36 5.55 23.31
C ASN A 518 -38.33 4.71 22.47
N LYS A 519 -37.82 4.00 21.46
CA LYS A 519 -38.58 3.03 20.66
C LYS A 519 -38.77 1.75 21.46
N LYS A 520 -39.93 1.61 22.07
CA LYS A 520 -40.35 0.41 22.80
C LYS A 520 -41.06 -0.55 21.85
N ASP A 521 -40.35 -1.60 21.42
CA ASP A 521 -40.88 -2.63 20.53
C ASP A 521 -40.26 -3.97 20.90
N ALA A 522 -41.11 -4.96 21.23
CA ALA A 522 -40.69 -6.30 21.63
C ALA A 522 -39.95 -7.06 20.52
N GLN A 523 -40.07 -6.63 19.25
CA GLN A 523 -39.33 -7.21 18.13
C GLN A 523 -37.92 -6.65 18.00
N THR A 524 -37.60 -5.53 18.66
CA THR A 524 -36.24 -4.98 18.67
C THR A 524 -35.33 -5.84 19.53
N LYS A 525 -34.43 -6.61 18.90
CA LYS A 525 -33.50 -7.52 19.58
C LYS A 525 -32.04 -7.08 19.42
N SER A 526 -31.76 -6.22 18.46
CA SER A 526 -30.42 -5.82 18.06
C SER A 526 -30.38 -4.39 17.55
N HIS A 527 -29.16 -3.85 17.48
CA HIS A 527 -28.85 -2.55 16.87
C HIS A 527 -29.45 -2.36 15.47
N ALA A 528 -29.46 -3.44 14.69
CA ALA A 528 -29.97 -3.43 13.31
C ALA A 528 -31.50 -3.33 13.21
N ASP A 529 -32.24 -3.60 14.29
CA ASP A 529 -33.72 -3.52 14.28
C ASP A 529 -34.23 -2.10 14.57
N VAL A 530 -33.35 -1.23 15.10
CA VAL A 530 -33.62 0.19 15.31
C VAL A 530 -33.14 1.03 14.13
N SER A 531 -32.00 0.64 13.55
CA SER A 531 -31.21 1.41 12.56
C SER A 531 -31.59 1.16 11.10
#